data_AF-A0A354V6K2-F1
#
_entry.id   AF-A0A354V6K2-F1
#
_cell.length_a   1.000
_cell.length_b   1.000
_cell.length_c   1.000
_cell.angle_alpha   90.00
_cell.angle_beta   90.00
_cell.angle_gamma   90.00
#
_symmetry.space_group_name_H-M   'P 1'
#
loop_
_entity.id
_entity.type
_entity.pdbx_description
1 polymer ?
#
loop_
_entity_poly.entity_id
_entity_poly.type
_entity_poly.pdbx_seq_one_letter_code
_entity_poly.pdbx_strand_id
1 'polypeptide(L)'
;MDATLGLPVLVGLIAVALLFDFLNGLHDAANSIATIVSTRVLRPHYAVLWAAFFNFVAFLVFGLNVAQTIGTGIIEPSVIDVQVIFAALVGAIVWNLITWALGIPSSSSHALIGGLVGGGMAKAGL
;
A
#
# COMPACT_ATOMS: atom_id res chain seq x y z
N MET A 1 23.39 -6.32 -13.31
CA MET A 1 22.96 -7.33 -12.31
C MET A 1 22.91 -8.66 -13.03
N ASP A 2 23.56 -9.70 -12.50
CA ASP A 2 23.45 -11.04 -13.05
C ASP A 2 21.97 -11.47 -13.06
N ALA A 3 21.50 -12.05 -14.17
CA ALA A 3 20.08 -12.38 -14.35
C ALA A 3 19.53 -13.29 -13.23
N THR A 4 20.40 -14.10 -12.62
CA THR A 4 20.12 -14.96 -11.47
C THR A 4 19.91 -14.21 -10.17
N LEU A 5 20.50 -13.02 -9.98
CA LEU A 5 20.25 -12.14 -8.82
C LEU A 5 19.05 -11.21 -9.07
N GLY A 6 18.75 -10.89 -10.34
CA GLY A 6 17.61 -10.05 -10.70
C GLY A 6 16.25 -10.71 -10.40
N LEU A 7 16.08 -11.99 -10.74
CA LEU A 7 14.80 -12.69 -10.54
C LEU A 7 14.40 -12.83 -9.06
N PRO A 8 15.28 -13.26 -8.13
CA PRO A 8 14.94 -13.33 -6.71
C PRO A 8 14.58 -11.98 -6.10
N VAL A 9 15.28 -10.91 -6.51
CA VAL A 9 15.00 -9.54 -6.04
C VAL A 9 13.63 -9.08 -6.53
N LEU A 10 13.29 -9.33 -7.79
CA LEU A 10 11.98 -9.01 -8.34
C LEU A 10 10.86 -9.76 -7.62
N VAL A 11 11.03 -11.08 -7.42
CA VAL A 11 10.06 -11.91 -6.68
C VAL A 11 9.89 -11.39 -5.25
N GLY A 12 11.00 -11.06 -4.57
CA GLY A 12 10.96 -10.46 -3.24
C GLY A 12 10.23 -9.12 -3.22
N LEU A 13 10.46 -8.25 -4.21
CA LEU A 13 9.80 -6.96 -4.31
C LEU A 13 8.28 -7.12 -4.49
N ILE A 14 7.87 -8.02 -5.39
CA ILE A 14 6.46 -8.34 -5.61
C ILE A 14 5.82 -8.90 -4.33
N ALA A 15 6.51 -9.79 -3.62
CA ALA A 15 6.02 -10.34 -2.36
C ALA A 15 5.80 -9.24 -1.30
N VAL A 16 6.73 -8.28 -1.18
CA VAL A 16 6.58 -7.14 -0.27
C VAL A 16 5.46 -6.20 -0.72
N ALA A 17 5.32 -5.96 -2.02
CA ALA A 17 4.22 -5.15 -2.55
C ALA A 17 2.84 -5.78 -2.24
N LEU A 18 2.71 -7.10 -2.41
CA LEU A 18 1.49 -7.84 -2.06
C LEU A 18 1.23 -7.83 -0.55
N LEU A 19 2.28 -7.90 0.28
CA LEU A 19 2.15 -7.78 1.72
C LEU A 19 1.63 -6.38 2.12
N PHE A 20 2.17 -5.33 1.52
CA PHE A 20 1.68 -3.96 1.72
C PHE A 20 0.21 -3.84 1.31
N ASP A 21 -0.16 -4.36 0.14
CA ASP A 21 -1.53 -4.31 -0.38
C ASP A 21 -2.52 -5.08 0.53
N PHE A 22 -2.11 -6.25 1.04
CA PHE A 22 -2.90 -7.00 2.01
C PHE A 22 -3.14 -6.21 3.31
N LEU A 23 -2.09 -5.62 3.89
CA LEU A 23 -2.20 -4.81 5.10
C LEU A 23 -3.03 -3.55 4.86
N ASN A 24 -2.89 -2.92 3.70
CA ASN A 24 -3.70 -1.80 3.28
C ASN A 24 -5.18 -2.18 3.21
N GLY A 25 -5.50 -3.32 2.57
CA GLY A 25 -6.84 -3.86 2.50
C GLY A 25 -7.45 -4.13 3.88
N LEU A 26 -6.67 -4.61 4.85
CA LEU A 26 -7.13 -4.83 6.22
C LEU A 26 -7.53 -3.51 6.92
N HIS A 27 -6.71 -2.46 6.79
CA HIS A 27 -7.00 -1.14 7.35
C HIS A 27 -8.25 -0.52 6.70
N ASP A 28 -8.33 -0.54 5.37
CA ASP A 28 -9.39 0.15 4.63
C ASP A 28 -10.72 -0.62 4.68
N ALA A 29 -10.68 -1.95 4.79
CA ALA A 29 -11.88 -2.75 5.00
C ALA A 29 -12.58 -2.34 6.30
N ALA A 30 -11.83 -2.11 7.39
CA ALA A 30 -12.40 -1.66 8.65
C ALA A 30 -13.13 -0.32 8.51
N ASN A 31 -12.52 0.65 7.81
CA ASN A 31 -13.13 1.95 7.52
C ASN A 31 -14.43 1.82 6.70
N SER A 32 -14.46 0.90 5.74
CA SER A 32 -15.58 0.72 4.81
C SER A 32 -16.78 -0.02 5.41
N ILE A 33 -16.54 -0.93 6.38
CA ILE A 33 -17.59 -1.78 6.95
C ILE A 33 -18.08 -1.34 8.33
N ALA A 34 -17.39 -0.41 8.99
CA ALA A 34 -17.70 -0.01 10.36
C ALA A 34 -19.16 0.43 10.55
N THR A 35 -19.71 1.19 9.59
CA THR A 35 -21.09 1.70 9.64
C THR A 35 -22.14 0.58 9.49
N ILE A 36 -21.98 -0.31 8.52
CA ILE A 36 -22.97 -1.36 8.22
C ILE A 36 -22.96 -2.48 9.26
N VAL A 37 -21.80 -2.74 9.87
CA VAL A 37 -21.63 -3.72 10.95
C VAL A 37 -22.12 -3.15 12.29
N SER A 38 -21.80 -1.90 12.62
CA SER A 38 -22.26 -1.27 13.87
C SER A 38 -23.77 -1.08 13.94
N THR A 39 -24.40 -0.77 12.80
CA THR A 39 -25.87 -0.69 12.67
C THR A 39 -26.55 -2.06 12.56
N ARG A 40 -25.76 -3.15 12.54
CA ARG A 40 -26.22 -4.55 12.45
C ARG A 40 -27.01 -4.87 11.19
N VAL A 41 -26.81 -4.11 10.11
CA VAL A 41 -27.42 -4.41 8.80
C VAL A 41 -26.77 -5.64 8.18
N LEU A 42 -25.44 -5.78 8.29
CA LEU A 42 -24.70 -6.97 7.85
C LEU A 42 -23.89 -7.58 8.99
N ARG A 43 -23.74 -8.91 8.96
CA ARG A 43 -22.77 -9.61 9.79
C ARG A 43 -21.35 -9.33 9.29
N PRO A 44 -20.33 -9.28 10.18
CA PRO A 44 -18.96 -8.92 9.81
C PRO A 44 -18.39 -9.70 8.60
N HIS A 45 -18.62 -11.01 8.54
CA HIS A 45 -18.13 -11.84 7.43
C HIS A 45 -18.67 -11.43 6.06
N TYR A 46 -19.96 -11.09 5.97
CA TYR A 46 -20.56 -10.64 4.71
C TYR A 46 -20.06 -9.24 4.34
N ALA A 47 -19.89 -8.37 5.33
CA ALA A 47 -19.38 -7.02 5.10
C ALA A 47 -17.94 -7.04 4.57
N VAL A 48 -17.07 -7.90 5.13
CA VAL A 48 -15.69 -8.09 4.62
C VAL A 48 -15.70 -8.66 3.20
N LEU A 49 -16.56 -9.65 2.92
CA LEU A 49 -16.65 -10.23 1.58
C LEU A 49 -17.12 -9.20 0.54
N TRP A 50 -18.08 -8.35 0.91
CA TRP A 50 -18.49 -7.20 0.09
C TRP A 50 -17.36 -6.21 -0.13
N ALA A 51 -16.66 -5.81 0.94
CA ALA A 51 -15.54 -4.88 0.84
C ALA A 51 -14.47 -5.43 -0.10
N ALA A 52 -14.07 -6.70 0.05
CA ALA A 52 -13.08 -7.35 -0.81
C ALA A 52 -13.54 -7.39 -2.28
N PHE A 53 -14.79 -7.79 -2.54
CA PHE A 53 -15.33 -7.84 -3.90
C PHE A 53 -15.33 -6.47 -4.58
N PHE A 54 -15.85 -5.44 -3.92
CA PHE A 54 -15.94 -4.11 -4.52
C PHE A 54 -14.57 -3.43 -4.64
N ASN A 55 -13.63 -3.64 -3.68
CA ASN A 55 -12.25 -3.16 -3.84
C ASN A 55 -11.57 -3.79 -5.06
N PHE A 56 -11.74 -5.10 -5.24
CA PHE A 56 -11.16 -5.80 -6.38
C PHE A 56 -11.79 -5.38 -7.71
N VAL A 57 -13.11 -5.20 -7.78
CA VAL A 57 -13.78 -4.79 -9.03
C VAL A 57 -13.50 -3.32 -9.38
N ALA A 58 -13.21 -2.48 -8.37
CA ALA A 58 -13.04 -1.04 -8.58
C ALA A 58 -11.97 -0.70 -9.64
N PHE A 59 -10.83 -1.39 -9.69
CA PHE A 59 -9.78 -1.08 -10.68
C PHE A 59 -10.20 -1.37 -12.13
N LEU A 60 -11.22 -2.22 -12.35
CA LEU A 60 -11.75 -2.51 -13.68
C LEU A 60 -12.68 -1.41 -14.19
N VAL A 61 -13.28 -0.64 -13.28
CA VAL A 61 -14.28 0.40 -13.58
C VAL A 61 -13.66 1.79 -13.49
N PHE A 62 -12.75 1.99 -12.54
CA PHE A 62 -12.09 3.27 -12.27
C PHE A 62 -10.65 3.27 -12.80
N GLY A 63 -10.18 4.43 -13.28
CA GLY A 63 -8.82 4.58 -13.79
C GLY A 63 -7.76 4.57 -12.69
N LEU A 64 -6.53 4.21 -13.07
CA LEU A 64 -5.36 4.07 -12.17
C LEU A 64 -4.64 5.42 -11.88
N ASN A 65 -5.39 6.51 -11.83
CA ASN A 65 -4.81 7.86 -11.70
C ASN A 65 -3.97 8.03 -10.43
N VAL A 66 -4.40 7.47 -9.30
CA VAL A 66 -3.65 7.53 -8.03
C VAL A 66 -2.32 6.78 -8.14
N ALA A 67 -2.32 5.61 -8.77
CA ALA A 67 -1.10 4.84 -8.99
C ALA A 67 -0.11 5.59 -9.91
N GLN A 68 -0.61 6.29 -10.93
CA GLN A 68 0.22 7.14 -11.79
C GLN A 68 0.83 8.30 -11.00
N THR A 69 0.04 9.01 -10.20
CA THR A 69 0.55 10.11 -9.37
C THR A 69 1.59 9.64 -8.36
N ILE A 70 1.39 8.48 -7.73
CA ILE A 70 2.38 7.91 -6.80
C ILE A 70 3.65 7.49 -7.55
N GLY A 71 3.52 6.95 -8.77
CA GLY A 71 4.64 6.46 -9.56
C GLY A 71 5.52 7.54 -10.17
N THR A 72 4.98 8.73 -10.50
CA THR A 72 5.73 9.77 -11.22
C THR A 72 5.55 11.19 -10.69
N GLY A 73 4.61 11.42 -9.77
CA GLY A 73 4.21 12.76 -9.34
C GLY A 73 4.75 13.19 -7.96
N ILE A 74 5.45 12.31 -7.24
CA ILE A 74 5.91 12.57 -5.86
C ILE A 74 7.41 12.86 -5.80
N ILE A 75 8.23 11.99 -6.39
CA ILE A 75 9.69 12.14 -6.46
C ILE A 75 10.16 12.03 -7.91
N GLU A 76 11.30 12.62 -8.23
CA GLU A 76 11.88 12.60 -9.57
C GLU A 76 12.04 11.15 -10.07
N PRO A 77 11.46 10.78 -11.24
CA PRO A 77 11.47 9.39 -11.71
C PRO A 77 12.86 8.77 -11.88
N SER A 78 13.87 9.60 -12.15
CA SER A 78 15.28 9.16 -12.29
C SER A 78 15.88 8.63 -10.99
N VAL A 79 15.30 9.01 -9.84
CA VAL A 79 15.74 8.57 -8.51
C VAL A 79 15.09 7.24 -8.13
N ILE A 80 13.96 6.87 -8.74
CA ILE A 80 13.23 5.65 -8.43
C ILE A 80 13.99 4.42 -8.96
N ASP A 81 14.49 3.60 -8.04
CA ASP A 81 15.01 2.27 -8.32
C ASP A 81 14.41 1.22 -7.37
N VAL A 82 14.85 -0.03 -7.53
CA VAL A 82 14.40 -1.14 -6.71
C VAL A 82 14.62 -0.89 -5.21
N GLN A 83 15.74 -0.26 -4.83
CA GLN A 83 16.03 0.06 -3.44
C GLN A 83 15.06 1.09 -2.86
N VAL A 84 14.75 2.16 -3.61
CA VAL A 84 13.79 3.19 -3.18
C VAL A 84 12.39 2.60 -3.04
N ILE A 85 11.96 1.73 -3.98
CA ILE A 85 10.65 1.08 -3.89
C ILE A 85 10.59 0.14 -2.68
N PHE A 86 11.64 -0.64 -2.42
CA PHE A 86 11.73 -1.47 -1.22
C PHE A 86 11.65 -0.63 0.06
N ALA A 87 12.43 0.46 0.14
CA ALA A 87 12.43 1.35 1.29
C ALA A 87 11.05 1.97 1.52
N ALA A 88 10.38 2.40 0.45
CA ALA A 88 9.04 2.97 0.52
C ALA A 88 8.01 1.97 1.04
N LEU A 89 7.99 0.75 0.48
CA LEU A 89 7.05 -0.30 0.89
C LEU A 89 7.32 -0.76 2.32
N VAL A 90 8.58 -0.99 2.69
CA VAL A 90 8.93 -1.42 4.06
C VAL A 90 8.59 -0.32 5.07
N GLY A 91 8.92 0.94 4.77
CA GLY A 91 8.57 2.07 5.63
C GLY A 91 7.06 2.19 5.84
N ALA A 92 6.28 2.06 4.75
CA ALA A 92 4.83 2.09 4.81
C ALA A 92 4.24 0.91 5.59
N ILE A 93 4.75 -0.31 5.37
CA ILE A 93 4.34 -1.53 6.11
C ILE A 93 4.60 -1.35 7.60
N VAL A 94 5.81 -0.93 7.98
CA VAL A 94 6.18 -0.73 9.38
C VAL A 94 5.26 0.29 10.03
N TRP A 95 4.98 1.40 9.35
CA TRP A 95 4.06 2.42 9.86
C TRP A 95 2.62 1.92 9.98
N ASN A 96 2.13 1.17 9.00
CA ASN A 96 0.81 0.54 9.05
C ASN A 96 0.70 -0.42 10.24
N LEU A 97 1.71 -1.28 10.48
CA LEU A 97 1.71 -2.20 11.61
C LEU A 97 1.74 -1.46 12.96
N ILE A 98 2.51 -0.38 13.08
CA ILE A 98 2.54 0.46 14.29
C ILE A 98 1.17 1.07 14.57
N THR A 99 0.58 1.72 13.56
CA THR A 99 -0.72 2.40 13.71
C THR A 99 -1.84 1.40 13.97
N TRP A 100 -1.78 0.22 13.36
CA TRP A 100 -2.68 -0.89 13.65
C TRP A 100 -2.58 -1.36 15.10
N ALA A 101 -1.36 -1.61 15.59
CA ALA A 101 -1.13 -2.07 16.96
C ALA A 101 -1.61 -1.05 18.00
N LEU A 102 -1.57 0.25 17.66
CA LEU A 102 -2.07 1.34 18.50
C LEU A 102 -3.56 1.64 18.30
N GLY A 103 -4.24 0.97 17.36
CA GLY A 103 -5.64 1.23 17.03
C GLY A 103 -5.90 2.61 16.42
N ILE A 104 -4.88 3.23 15.83
CA ILE A 104 -4.96 4.56 15.22
C ILE A 104 -5.39 4.42 13.76
N PRO A 105 -6.50 5.05 13.33
CA PRO A 105 -6.87 5.08 11.92
C PRO A 105 -5.81 5.89 11.16
N SER A 106 -5.09 5.23 10.25
CA SER A 106 -4.03 5.84 9.45
C SER A 106 -4.25 5.57 7.96
N SER A 107 -3.73 6.47 7.12
CA SER A 107 -3.79 6.36 5.67
C SER A 107 -2.53 5.67 5.13
N SER A 108 -2.69 4.46 4.57
CA SER A 108 -1.60 3.73 3.92
C SER A 108 -1.00 4.48 2.73
N SER A 109 -1.80 5.25 1.99
CA SER A 109 -1.30 6.06 0.87
C SER A 109 -0.33 7.15 1.36
N HIS A 110 -0.63 7.80 2.49
CA HIS A 110 0.30 8.76 3.10
C HIS A 110 1.54 8.07 3.65
N ALA A 111 1.39 6.87 4.23
CA ALA A 111 2.53 6.07 4.67
C ALA A 111 3.46 5.72 3.50
N LEU A 112 2.90 5.35 2.35
CA LEU A 112 3.65 5.06 1.12
C LEU A 112 4.34 6.30 0.54
N ILE A 113 3.64 7.44 0.49
CA ILE A 113 4.23 8.72 0.07
C ILE A 113 5.39 9.10 1.01
N GLY A 114 5.22 8.98 2.32
CA GLY A 114 6.27 9.24 3.30
C GLY A 114 7.48 8.32 3.10
N GLY A 115 7.24 7.03 2.80
CA GLY A 115 8.28 6.08 2.44
C GLY A 115 9.02 6.44 1.15
N LEU A 116 8.30 6.87 0.11
CA LEU A 116 8.89 7.31 -1.16
C LEU A 116 9.73 8.57 -0.98
N VAL A 117 9.21 9.58 -0.29
CA VAL A 117 9.94 10.83 0.00
C VAL A 117 11.18 10.53 0.82
N GLY A 118 11.06 9.74 1.90
CA GLY A 118 12.19 9.37 2.75
C GLY A 118 13.27 8.57 2.00
N GLY A 119 12.87 7.57 1.21
CA GLY A 119 13.78 6.78 0.38
C GLY A 119 14.45 7.61 -0.72
N GLY A 120 13.68 8.49 -1.37
CA GLY A 120 14.17 9.42 -2.38
C GLY A 120 15.20 10.40 -1.81
N MET A 121 14.90 11.02 -0.67
CA MET A 121 15.82 11.92 0.03
C MET A 121 17.11 11.21 0.48
N ALA A 122 17.00 9.99 1.02
CA ALA A 122 18.17 9.22 1.43
C ALA A 122 19.10 8.89 0.26
N LYS A 123 18.55 8.75 -0.96
CA LYS A 123 19.32 8.43 -2.16
C LYS A 123 19.85 9.68 -2.89
N ALA A 124 19.02 10.70 -3.07
CA ALA A 124 19.33 11.87 -3.89
C ALA A 124 19.83 13.08 -3.09
N GLY A 125 19.66 13.08 -1.77
CA GLY A 125 19.90 14.26 -0.93
C GLY A 125 18.66 15.15 -0.77
N LEU A 126 18.88 16.32 -0.17
CA LEU A 126 17.88 17.39 0.00
C LEU A 126 17.79 18.27 -1.26
#